data_AF-A0A150AHP4-F1
#
_entry.id   AF-A0A150AHP4-F1
#
_cell.length_a   1.000
_cell.length_b   1.000
_cell.length_c   1.000
_cell.angle_alpha   90.00
_cell.angle_beta   90.00
_cell.angle_gamma   90.00
#
_symmetry.space_group_name_H-M   'P 1'
#
loop_
_entity.id
_entity.type
_entity.pdbx_description
1 polymer ?
#
loop_
_entity_poly.entity_id
_entity_poly.type
_entity_poly.pdbx_seq_one_letter_code
_entity_poly.pdbx_strand_id
1 'polypeptide(L)'
;MQEKNLLVCEALQEYIPIEDFKKVFHFITLNFSLFDQVDKFLFDKQSLRVFHQPSMEWYFVFWKREMYEEYGLVNHVKILPQNLPWFEASVKAGRAQIEEKYKDLVIDKLNIEYVSSIEEIV
;
A
#
# COMPACT_ATOMS: atom_id res chain seq x y z
N MET A 1 -3.31 4.21 26.19
CA MET A 1 -3.45 4.05 24.73
C MET A 1 -2.23 3.29 24.28
N GLN A 2 -2.39 2.14 23.64
CA GLN A 2 -1.26 1.37 23.11
C GLN A 2 -0.68 2.18 21.95
N GLU A 3 0.60 2.56 22.02
CA GLU A 3 1.31 3.13 20.87
C GLU A 3 1.23 2.10 19.73
N LYS A 4 0.61 2.49 18.62
CA LYS A 4 0.47 1.61 17.46
C LYS A 4 1.75 1.71 16.65
N ASN A 5 2.45 0.59 16.47
CA ASN A 5 3.68 0.57 15.68
C ASN A 5 3.33 0.73 14.19
N LEU A 6 3.70 1.89 13.63
CA LEU A 6 3.44 2.26 12.26
C LEU A 6 4.70 2.11 11.42
N LEU A 7 4.67 1.23 10.41
CA LEU A 7 5.70 1.18 9.39
C LEU A 7 5.33 2.13 8.24
N VAL A 8 6.20 3.10 7.96
CA VAL A 8 5.99 4.09 6.90
C VAL A 8 6.86 3.80 5.69
N CYS A 9 6.25 3.73 4.52
CA CYS A 9 6.90 3.74 3.23
C CYS A 9 6.51 5.04 2.50
N GLU A 10 7.50 5.85 2.13
CA GLU A 10 7.28 7.12 1.44
C GLU A 10 7.80 7.03 0.00
N ALA A 11 6.95 7.37 -0.97
CA ALA A 11 7.39 7.60 -2.34
C ALA A 11 8.04 8.98 -2.45
N LEU A 12 9.31 9.02 -2.87
CA LEU A 12 10.05 10.27 -3.09
C LEU A 12 10.12 10.69 -4.57
N GLN A 13 9.72 9.80 -5.48
CA GLN A 13 9.80 10.02 -6.92
C GLN A 13 8.40 10.25 -7.50
N GLU A 14 8.34 10.94 -8.64
CA GLU A 14 7.08 11.18 -9.36
C GLU A 14 6.56 9.93 -10.11
N TYR A 15 7.47 9.03 -10.47
CA TYR A 15 7.18 7.78 -11.14
C TYR A 15 8.11 6.69 -10.61
N ILE A 16 7.57 5.48 -10.42
CA ILE A 16 8.34 4.32 -9.96
C ILE A 16 8.08 3.17 -10.94
N PRO A 17 9.09 2.75 -11.73
CA PRO A 17 9.00 1.56 -12.56
C PRO A 17 8.65 0.31 -11.72
N ILE A 18 7.94 -0.65 -12.31
CA ILE A 18 7.49 -1.85 -11.57
C ILE A 18 8.64 -2.63 -10.91
N GLU A 19 9.80 -2.73 -11.55
CA GLU A 19 10.92 -3.47 -10.99
C GLU A 19 11.48 -2.80 -9.73
N ASP A 20 11.56 -1.47 -9.71
CA ASP A 20 12.01 -0.74 -8.53
C ASP A 20 10.94 -0.71 -7.43
N PHE A 21 9.67 -0.62 -7.82
CA PHE A 21 8.54 -0.79 -6.91
C PHE A 21 8.64 -2.15 -6.18
N LYS A 22 8.78 -3.25 -6.93
CA LYS A 22 8.91 -4.59 -6.35
C LYS A 22 10.13 -4.72 -5.45
N LYS A 23 11.28 -4.16 -5.82
CA LYS A 23 12.49 -4.18 -4.98
C LYS A 23 12.24 -3.57 -3.60
N VAL A 24 11.56 -2.42 -3.55
CA VAL A 24 11.23 -1.76 -2.26
C VAL A 24 10.33 -2.65 -1.42
N PHE A 25 9.29 -3.23 -2.02
CA PHE A 25 8.35 -4.07 -1.28
C PHE A 25 8.93 -5.42 -0.85
N HIS A 26 9.79 -6.04 -1.67
CA HIS A 26 10.56 -7.21 -1.24
C HIS A 26 11.54 -6.87 -0.11
N PHE A 27 12.19 -5.71 -0.17
CA PHE A 27 13.05 -5.25 0.93
C PHE A 27 12.25 -5.12 2.23
N ILE A 28 11.05 -4.53 2.17
CA ILE A 28 10.15 -4.44 3.33
C ILE A 28 9.82 -5.84 3.85
N THR A 29 9.39 -6.77 2.99
CA THR A 29 9.05 -8.14 3.37
C THR A 29 10.22 -8.86 4.06
N LEU A 30 11.42 -8.81 3.45
CA LEU A 30 12.62 -9.48 3.97
C LEU A 30 13.04 -8.98 5.36
N ASN A 31 12.77 -7.71 5.66
CA ASN A 31 13.12 -7.09 6.93
C ASN A 31 11.94 -7.00 7.90
N PHE A 32 10.75 -7.50 7.53
CA PHE A 32 9.53 -7.22 8.29
C PHE A 32 9.60 -7.74 9.73
N SER A 33 10.20 -8.92 9.94
CA SER A 33 10.39 -9.52 11.26
C SER A 33 11.45 -8.83 12.13
N LEU A 34 12.19 -7.86 11.59
CA LEU A 34 13.17 -7.06 12.34
C LEU A 34 12.52 -5.84 13.00
N PHE A 35 11.31 -5.47 12.59
CA PHE A 35 10.55 -4.40 13.21
C PHE A 35 9.82 -4.93 14.44
N ASP A 36 9.69 -4.10 15.48
CA ASP A 36 8.75 -4.35 16.56
C ASP A 36 7.34 -4.52 15.98
N GLN A 37 6.50 -5.33 16.65
CA GLN A 37 5.17 -5.77 16.20
C GLN A 37 4.42 -4.68 15.40
N VAL A 38 4.49 -4.73 14.06
CA VAL A 38 3.93 -3.70 13.17
C VAL A 38 2.41 -3.87 13.09
N ASP A 39 1.67 -2.89 13.59
CA ASP A 39 0.20 -2.91 13.58
C ASP A 39 -0.39 -2.35 12.29
N LYS A 40 0.30 -1.36 11.71
CA LYS A 40 -0.15 -0.60 10.54
C LYS A 40 1.00 -0.39 9.56
N PHE A 41 0.67 -0.50 8.28
CA PHE A 41 1.57 -0.09 7.19
C PHE A 41 1.00 1.11 6.46
N LEU A 42 1.69 2.24 6.52
CA LEU A 42 1.38 3.43 5.72
C LEU A 42 2.23 3.44 4.46
N PHE A 43 1.57 3.65 3.32
CA PHE A 43 2.27 4.03 2.08
C PHE A 43 1.83 5.41 1.61
N ASP A 44 2.69 6.39 1.86
CA ASP A 44 2.58 7.76 1.39
C ASP A 44 2.97 7.85 -0.09
N LYS A 45 2.03 8.31 -0.92
CA LYS A 45 2.16 8.44 -2.37
C LYS A 45 2.15 9.88 -2.84
N GLN A 46 2.23 10.87 -1.94
CA GLN A 46 2.03 12.28 -2.29
C GLN A 46 2.96 12.78 -3.40
N SER A 47 4.18 12.23 -3.51
CA SER A 47 5.12 12.58 -4.57
C SER A 47 4.77 11.98 -5.94
N LEU A 48 3.96 10.92 -6.01
CA LEU A 48 3.63 10.28 -7.28
C LEU A 48 2.83 11.23 -8.18
N ARG A 49 3.14 11.20 -9.48
CA ARG A 49 2.43 11.91 -10.55
C ARG A 49 1.90 10.96 -11.61
N VAL A 50 2.24 9.68 -11.52
CA VAL A 50 1.82 8.64 -12.47
C VAL A 50 1.21 7.48 -11.71
N PHE A 51 0.01 7.08 -12.12
CA PHE A 51 -0.61 5.85 -11.68
C PHE A 51 -0.14 4.68 -12.56
N HIS A 52 0.48 3.67 -11.96
CA HIS A 52 1.02 2.52 -12.68
C HIS A 52 0.24 1.23 -12.36
N GLN A 53 -0.72 0.89 -13.22
CA GLN A 53 -1.61 -0.27 -13.04
C GLN A 53 -0.86 -1.60 -12.82
N PRO A 54 0.23 -1.93 -13.54
CA PRO A 54 0.95 -3.19 -13.30
C PRO A 54 1.52 -3.29 -11.88
N SER A 55 2.01 -2.19 -11.32
CA SER A 55 2.49 -2.16 -9.93
C SER A 55 1.32 -2.33 -8.94
N MET A 56 0.18 -1.70 -9.21
CA MET A 56 -1.01 -1.83 -8.38
C MET A 56 -1.54 -3.28 -8.38
N GLU A 57 -1.63 -3.91 -9.56
CA GLU A 57 -2.06 -5.29 -9.68
C GLU A 57 -1.14 -6.22 -8.87
N TRP A 58 0.18 -6.11 -9.07
CA TRP A 58 1.11 -6.95 -8.32
C TRP A 58 1.02 -6.72 -6.80
N TYR A 59 0.92 -5.46 -6.38
CA TYR A 59 0.80 -5.07 -4.98
C TYR A 59 -0.45 -5.65 -4.31
N PHE A 60 -1.59 -5.61 -5.01
CA PHE A 60 -2.88 -6.09 -4.48
C PHE A 60 -3.00 -7.62 -4.51
N VAL A 61 -2.49 -8.27 -5.55
CA VAL A 61 -2.65 -9.71 -5.76
C VAL A 61 -1.63 -10.52 -4.98
N PHE A 62 -0.36 -10.08 -4.95
CA PHE A 62 0.74 -10.87 -4.40
C PHE A 62 1.21 -10.32 -3.06
N TRP A 63 1.71 -9.08 -3.04
CA TRP A 63 2.37 -8.55 -1.84
C TRP A 63 1.42 -8.46 -0.65
N LYS A 64 0.19 -7.95 -0.86
CA LYS A 64 -0.81 -7.89 0.21
C LYS A 64 -1.21 -9.25 0.76
N ARG A 65 -1.27 -10.27 -0.10
CA ARG A 65 -1.54 -11.65 0.34
C ARG A 65 -0.41 -12.17 1.20
N GLU A 66 0.83 -12.04 0.75
CA GLU A 66 2.02 -12.44 1.51
C GLU A 66 2.07 -11.76 2.88
N MET A 67 1.89 -10.44 2.93
CA MET A 67 1.90 -9.70 4.20
C MET A 67 0.78 -10.11 5.15
N TYR A 68 -0.38 -10.50 4.63
CA TYR A 68 -1.51 -10.97 5.43
C TYR A 68 -1.26 -12.40 5.96
N GLU A 69 -0.90 -13.33 5.08
CA GLU A 69 -0.79 -14.75 5.40
C GLU A 69 0.43 -15.07 6.27
N GLU A 70 1.58 -14.46 5.96
CA GLU A 70 2.86 -14.78 6.63
C GLU A 70 3.12 -13.89 7.85
N TYR A 71 2.64 -12.64 7.83
CA TYR A 71 2.98 -11.64 8.85
C TYR A 71 1.77 -11.08 9.60
N GLY A 72 0.53 -11.46 9.23
CA GLY A 72 -0.68 -10.99 9.90
C GLY A 72 -0.94 -9.48 9.77
N LEU A 73 -0.33 -8.80 8.79
CA LEU A 73 -0.53 -7.37 8.57
C LEU A 73 -1.91 -7.12 7.94
N VAL A 74 -2.84 -6.61 8.74
CA VAL A 74 -4.23 -6.36 8.31
C VAL A 74 -4.48 -4.88 7.99
N ASN A 75 -3.84 -3.96 8.72
CA ASN A 75 -4.14 -2.53 8.60
C ASN A 75 -3.20 -1.85 7.63
N HIS A 76 -3.76 -1.27 6.57
CA HIS A 76 -3.02 -0.52 5.57
C HIS A 76 -3.58 0.89 5.44
N VAL A 77 -2.72 1.88 5.55
CA VAL A 77 -3.06 3.28 5.37
C VAL A 77 -2.40 3.80 4.09
N LYS A 78 -3.08 4.72 3.40
CA LYS A 78 -2.57 5.35 2.19
C LYS A 78 -2.81 6.86 2.26
N ILE A 79 -1.79 7.63 1.89
CA ILE A 79 -1.96 9.03 1.53
C ILE A 79 -1.80 9.13 0.02
N LEU A 80 -2.75 9.76 -0.65
CA LEU A 80 -2.72 9.97 -2.10
C LEU A 80 -2.21 11.38 -2.43
N PRO A 81 -1.72 11.64 -3.66
CA PRO A 81 -1.44 13.00 -4.11
C PRO A 81 -2.67 13.91 -3.98
N GLN A 82 -2.62 14.87 -3.06
CA GLN A 82 -3.75 15.76 -2.78
C GLN A 82 -4.01 16.77 -3.91
N ASN A 83 -2.98 17.08 -4.71
CA ASN A 83 -3.06 18.02 -5.83
C ASN A 83 -3.44 17.37 -7.16
N LEU A 84 -3.77 16.07 -7.19
CA LEU A 84 -4.13 15.33 -8.40
C LEU A 84 -5.45 14.57 -8.23
N PRO A 85 -6.61 15.24 -8.36
CA PRO A 85 -7.93 14.61 -8.17
C PRO A 85 -8.17 13.38 -9.06
N TRP A 86 -7.56 13.35 -10.25
CA TRP A 86 -7.65 12.22 -11.17
C TRP A 86 -6.96 10.96 -10.64
N PHE A 87 -5.98 11.10 -9.73
CA PHE A 87 -5.19 9.96 -9.22
C PHE A 87 -6.07 9.01 -8.40
N GLU A 88 -6.96 9.54 -7.57
CA GLU A 88 -7.93 8.74 -6.82
C GLU A 88 -8.88 7.99 -7.76
N ALA A 89 -9.35 8.65 -8.83
CA ALA A 89 -10.20 8.01 -9.84
C ALA A 89 -9.46 6.87 -10.56
N SER A 90 -8.18 7.06 -10.90
CA SER A 90 -7.33 6.01 -11.48
C SER A 90 -7.15 4.82 -10.52
N VAL A 91 -6.94 5.08 -9.23
CA VAL A 91 -6.86 4.01 -8.21
C VAL A 91 -8.17 3.25 -8.10
N LYS A 92 -9.32 3.94 -8.07
CA LYS A 92 -10.65 3.29 -8.02
C LYS A 92 -10.88 2.42 -9.25
N ALA A 93 -10.61 2.94 -10.44
CA ALA A 93 -10.75 2.19 -11.69
C ALA A 93 -9.81 0.97 -11.74
N GLY A 94 -8.55 1.16 -11.36
CA GLY A 94 -7.55 0.10 -11.32
C GLY A 94 -7.90 -1.02 -10.33
N ARG A 95 -8.45 -0.66 -9.17
CA ARG A 95 -8.96 -1.61 -8.17
C ARG A 95 -10.12 -2.44 -8.73
N ALA A 96 -11.10 -1.80 -9.35
CA ALA A 96 -12.26 -2.48 -9.91
C ALA A 96 -11.85 -3.53 -10.96
N GLN A 97 -10.88 -3.21 -11.82
CA GLN A 97 -10.34 -4.16 -12.81
C GLN A 97 -9.67 -5.38 -12.14
N ILE A 98 -8.95 -5.17 -11.03
CA ILE A 98 -8.30 -6.24 -10.27
C ILE A 98 -9.37 -7.14 -9.63
N GLU A 99 -10.40 -6.58 -9.01
CA GLU A 99 -11.49 -7.33 -8.36
C GLU A 99 -12.37 -8.10 -9.36
N GLU A 100 -12.51 -7.58 -10.59
CA GLU A 100 -13.17 -8.32 -11.66
C GLU A 100 -12.34 -9.55 -12.10
N LYS A 101 -11.04 -9.34 -12.29
CA LYS A 101 -10.08 -10.32 -12.81
C LYS A 101 -9.70 -11.41 -11.80
N TYR A 102 -9.62 -11.08 -10.51
CA TYR A 102 -9.18 -11.99 -9.45
C TYR A 102 -10.28 -12.17 -8.40
N LYS A 103 -10.71 -13.42 -8.20
CA LYS A 103 -11.83 -13.76 -7.29
C LYS A 103 -11.41 -14.10 -5.86
N ASP A 104 -10.13 -14.40 -5.64
CA ASP A 104 -9.58 -14.84 -4.35
C ASP A 104 -8.50 -13.85 -3.88
N LEU A 105 -8.92 -12.59 -3.71
CA LEU A 105 -8.08 -11.54 -3.18
C LEU A 105 -8.29 -11.46 -1.67
N VAL A 106 -7.22 -11.33 -0.90
CA VAL A 106 -7.32 -11.10 0.55
C VAL A 106 -7.88 -9.72 0.92
N ILE A 107 -8.19 -8.87 -0.05
CA ILE A 107 -8.47 -7.45 0.19
C ILE A 107 -9.72 -7.21 1.04
N ASP A 108 -10.69 -8.11 0.98
CA ASP A 108 -11.88 -8.12 1.82
C ASP A 108 -11.56 -8.42 3.30
N LYS A 109 -10.40 -9.03 3.57
CA LYS A 109 -9.87 -9.30 4.91
C LYS A 109 -8.97 -8.18 5.44
N LEU A 110 -8.70 -7.13 4.65
CA LEU A 110 -7.80 -6.03 5.01
C LEU A 110 -8.55 -4.76 5.39
N ASN A 111 -8.03 -4.05 6.39
CA ASN A 111 -8.50 -2.71 6.73
C ASN A 111 -7.69 -1.69 5.91
N ILE A 112 -8.27 -1.17 4.82
CA ILE A 112 -7.63 -0.17 3.97
C ILE A 112 -8.23 1.21 4.23
N GLU A 113 -7.43 2.09 4.80
CA GLU A 113 -7.78 3.45 5.15
C GLU A 113 -7.06 4.46 4.23
N TYR A 114 -7.74 5.56 3.92
CA TYR A 114 -7.18 6.69 3.20
C TYR A 114 -7.23 7.91 4.12
N VAL A 115 -6.08 8.52 4.36
CA VAL A 115 -5.92 9.70 5.23
C VAL A 115 -5.26 10.83 4.47
N SER A 116 -5.39 12.05 4.98
CA SER A 116 -4.81 13.25 4.35
C SER A 116 -3.35 13.43 4.72
N SER A 117 -2.95 13.03 5.94
CA SER A 117 -1.59 13.22 6.45
C SER A 117 -1.22 12.15 7.48
N ILE A 118 0.07 12.09 7.85
CA ILE A 118 0.58 11.15 8.86
C ILE A 118 -0.04 11.43 10.24
N GLU A 119 -0.28 12.70 10.55
CA GLU A 119 -0.81 13.16 11.85
C GLU A 119 -2.23 12.63 12.15
N GLU A 120 -3.01 12.24 11.13
CA GLU A 120 -4.33 11.63 11.34
C GLU A 120 -4.26 10.19 11.87
N ILE A 121 -3.08 9.55 11.82
CA ILE A 121 -2.89 8.13 12.16
C ILE A 121 -2.39 7.94 13.60
N VAL A 122 -1.67 8.94 14.12
CA VAL A 122 -0.88 8.90 15.38
C VAL A 122 -1.73 9.27 16.59
#